data_AF-A0A6G4ZYP0-F1
#
_entry.id   AF-A0A6G4ZYP0-F1
#
_cell.length_a   1.000
_cell.length_b   1.000
_cell.length_c   1.000
_cell.angle_alpha   90.00
_cell.angle_beta   90.00
_cell.angle_gamma   90.00
#
_symmetry.space_group_name_H-M   'P 1'
#
loop_
_entity.id
_entity.type
_entity.pdbx_description
1 polymer ?
#
loop_
_entity_poly.entity_id
_entity_poly.type
_entity_poly.pdbx_seq_one_letter_code
_entity_poly.pdbx_strand_id
1 'polypeptide(L)'
;MASPRKTCCPTGASYTGCSFYPRINRTFASPMSMHFPMTWHRNLTFAMSMLASTPPSGCEVRLVFGQYRYRHYQQDRMDDNGWGCAYRSLQTIISWFQLQGYTECATPTHREIQQILVDIGDKPSSFVGSKQWIGSQEVGFVLNRLLGVEYRTMFVSSGAELPTKSRELMAHFEKHGTPVMIGGGMLAHTIIGIAFDSKTGESHYLVLDPHYTGGEDLSTVQNKGWCGWKGANFWDQNSFYNLCLPQRHVDV
;
A
#
# COMPACT_ATOMS: atom_id res chain seq x y z
N MET A 1 -38.00 13.96 -28.12
CA MET A 1 -38.25 13.82 -26.67
C MET A 1 -38.55 12.37 -26.36
N ALA A 2 -37.61 11.66 -25.75
CA ALA A 2 -37.83 10.35 -25.16
C ALA A 2 -36.83 10.20 -24.01
N SER A 3 -37.34 10.08 -22.79
CA SER A 3 -36.55 9.86 -21.57
C SER A 3 -36.29 8.36 -21.39
N PRO A 4 -35.06 7.90 -21.10
CA PRO A 4 -34.86 6.54 -20.65
C PRO A 4 -35.07 6.44 -19.13
N ARG A 5 -35.83 5.42 -18.76
CA ARG A 5 -36.30 5.07 -17.42
C ARG A 5 -35.14 4.80 -16.46
N LYS A 6 -35.24 5.38 -15.26
CA LYS A 6 -34.48 4.94 -14.08
C LYS A 6 -35.06 3.63 -13.57
N THR A 7 -34.30 2.55 -13.62
CA THR A 7 -34.55 1.35 -12.83
C THR A 7 -33.88 1.54 -11.46
N CYS A 8 -34.68 1.67 -10.41
CA CYS A 8 -34.22 1.64 -9.03
C CYS A 8 -33.98 0.17 -8.60
N CYS A 9 -32.76 -0.15 -8.19
CA CYS A 9 -32.49 -1.28 -7.29
C CYS A 9 -32.37 -0.74 -5.84
N PRO A 10 -32.98 -1.40 -4.84
CA PRO A 10 -32.90 -0.98 -3.45
C PRO A 10 -31.56 -1.43 -2.84
N THR A 11 -30.93 -0.55 -2.04
CA THR A 11 -29.56 -0.61 -1.48
C THR A 11 -28.42 -0.15 -2.40
N GLY A 12 -28.63 0.97 -3.09
CA GLY A 12 -27.62 1.62 -3.95
C GLY A 12 -26.73 2.63 -3.23
N ALA A 13 -25.63 2.17 -2.63
CA ALA A 13 -24.44 2.99 -2.48
C ALA A 13 -23.47 2.58 -3.58
N SER A 14 -23.69 3.06 -4.81
CA SER A 14 -22.66 3.02 -5.83
C SER A 14 -21.49 3.84 -5.33
N TYR A 15 -20.30 3.24 -5.18
CA TYR A 15 -19.07 4.01 -5.04
C TYR A 15 -18.90 4.87 -6.29
N THR A 16 -19.42 6.10 -6.25
CA THR A 16 -18.98 7.18 -7.10
C THR A 16 -17.52 7.41 -6.75
N GLY A 17 -16.61 7.13 -7.68
CA GLY A 17 -15.17 7.25 -7.43
C GLY A 17 -14.85 8.60 -6.78
N CYS A 18 -14.02 8.60 -5.74
CA CYS A 18 -13.57 9.84 -5.14
C CYS A 18 -12.78 10.65 -6.15
N SER A 19 -12.88 11.98 -6.04
CA SER A 19 -12.03 12.86 -6.82
C SER A 19 -10.56 12.56 -6.51
N PHE A 20 -9.83 12.13 -7.54
CA PHE A 20 -8.38 12.07 -7.55
C PHE A 20 -7.84 13.39 -8.08
N TYR A 21 -6.88 13.98 -7.38
CA TYR A 21 -6.34 15.28 -7.74
C TYR A 21 -4.88 15.14 -8.20
N PRO A 22 -4.49 15.64 -9.39
CA PRO A 22 -3.10 15.99 -9.62
C PRO A 22 -2.72 17.05 -8.58
N ARG A 23 -1.65 16.80 -7.84
CA ARG A 23 -1.25 17.42 -6.56
C ARG A 23 -1.79 18.85 -6.35
N ILE A 24 -2.50 19.08 -5.24
CA ILE A 24 -2.98 20.43 -4.87
C ILE A 24 -1.77 21.36 -4.66
N ASN A 25 -1.52 22.28 -5.59
CA ASN A 25 -0.65 23.43 -5.36
C ASN A 25 -1.33 24.35 -4.34
N ARG A 26 -1.02 24.20 -3.05
CA ARG A 26 -1.43 25.17 -2.03
C ARG A 26 -0.56 26.44 -2.15
N THR A 27 -0.87 27.32 -3.10
CA THR A 27 -0.29 28.68 -3.17
C THR A 27 -1.09 29.74 -2.41
N PHE A 28 -2.12 29.39 -1.66
CA PHE A 28 -2.75 30.33 -0.71
C PHE A 28 -3.04 29.62 0.62
N ALA A 29 -2.13 29.76 1.57
CA ALA A 29 -2.41 29.53 2.97
C ALA A 29 -3.18 30.76 3.51
N SER A 30 -4.51 30.67 3.54
CA SER A 30 -5.29 31.40 4.55
C SER A 30 -5.42 30.49 5.78
N PRO A 31 -5.32 30.99 7.02
CA PRO A 31 -5.36 30.16 8.22
C PRO A 31 -6.79 29.68 8.44
N MET A 32 -7.15 28.58 7.76
CA MET A 32 -8.39 27.89 8.01
C MET A 32 -8.19 27.05 9.27
N SER A 33 -8.81 27.50 10.36
CA SER A 33 -8.89 26.78 11.63
C SER A 33 -9.21 25.31 11.38
N MET A 34 -8.24 24.44 11.63
CA MET A 34 -8.40 23.00 11.55
C MET A 34 -9.25 22.56 12.74
N HIS A 35 -10.57 22.59 12.57
CA HIS A 35 -11.44 21.74 13.38
C HIS A 35 -11.30 20.30 12.85
N PHE A 36 -10.31 19.58 13.37
CA PHE A 36 -10.30 18.12 13.28
C PHE A 36 -11.43 17.62 14.18
N PRO A 37 -12.45 16.91 13.67
CA PRO A 37 -13.23 16.06 14.54
C PRO A 37 -12.26 15.05 15.14
N MET A 38 -12.17 15.08 16.47
CA MET A 38 -11.30 14.24 17.27
C MET A 38 -11.73 12.78 17.11
N THR A 39 -11.28 12.11 16.06
CA THR A 39 -11.49 10.68 15.83
C THR A 39 -10.20 9.91 16.14
N TRP A 40 -10.37 8.86 16.92
CA TRP A 40 -9.34 8.04 17.56
C TRP A 40 -8.56 7.16 16.58
N HIS A 41 -7.76 7.74 15.69
CA HIS A 41 -6.84 6.95 14.86
C HIS A 41 -5.42 7.08 15.40
N ARG A 42 -5.05 6.13 16.26
CA ARG A 42 -3.72 6.01 16.89
C ARG A 42 -2.67 5.36 15.98
N ASN A 43 -2.86 5.30 14.67
CA ASN A 43 -1.90 4.58 13.83
C ASN A 43 -0.57 5.35 13.76
N LEU A 44 0.54 4.63 13.89
CA LEU A 44 1.87 5.18 13.65
C LEU A 44 1.94 5.77 12.24
N THR A 45 2.10 7.09 12.17
CA THR A 45 2.37 7.81 10.92
C THR A 45 3.87 7.79 10.71
N PHE A 46 4.34 7.04 9.72
CA PHE A 46 5.75 6.97 9.37
C PHE A 46 6.10 8.09 8.39
N ALA A 47 7.21 8.75 8.69
CA ALA A 47 7.94 9.60 7.77
C ALA A 47 9.37 9.04 7.64
N MET A 48 10.09 9.46 6.60
CA MET A 48 11.51 9.14 6.42
C MET A 48 12.35 9.29 7.71
N SER A 49 12.06 10.31 8.51
CA SER A 49 12.76 10.60 9.78
C SER A 49 12.49 9.59 10.90
N MET A 50 11.50 8.70 10.75
CA MET A 50 11.13 7.68 11.72
C MET A 50 11.66 6.28 11.36
N LEU A 51 12.58 6.17 10.41
CA LEU A 51 13.25 4.92 10.08
C LEU A 51 14.50 4.78 10.97
N ALA A 52 14.41 4.03 12.07
CA ALA A 52 15.55 3.86 12.98
C ALA A 52 16.63 2.91 12.45
N SER A 53 16.36 2.13 11.40
CA SER A 53 17.33 1.19 10.84
C SER A 53 18.22 1.85 9.80
N THR A 54 19.53 1.95 10.09
CA THR A 54 20.54 2.38 9.13
C THR A 54 20.53 1.45 7.91
N PRO A 55 20.55 1.99 6.68
CA PRO A 55 20.70 1.16 5.49
C PRO A 55 22.03 0.41 5.49
N PRO A 56 22.11 -0.73 4.80
CA PRO A 56 23.36 -1.44 4.59
C PRO A 56 24.43 -0.52 3.98
N SER A 57 25.67 -0.62 4.49
CA SER A 57 26.79 0.19 4.01
C SER A 57 27.16 -0.18 2.57
N GLY A 58 27.68 0.80 1.80
CA GLY A 58 28.10 0.57 0.40
C GLY A 58 26.95 0.50 -0.62
N CYS A 59 25.70 0.47 -0.17
CA CYS A 59 24.54 0.44 -1.04
C CYS A 59 24.08 1.85 -1.46
N GLU A 60 23.62 1.95 -2.71
CA GLU A 60 22.76 3.05 -3.13
C GLU A 60 21.33 2.80 -2.64
N VAL A 61 20.73 3.82 -2.02
CA VAL A 61 19.42 3.70 -1.37
C VAL A 61 18.37 4.53 -2.12
N ARG A 62 17.19 3.95 -2.34
CA ARG A 62 15.97 4.65 -2.77
C ARG A 62 14.81 4.25 -1.89
N LEU A 63 14.13 5.22 -1.30
CA LEU A 63 13.04 5.02 -0.35
C LEU A 63 11.73 5.62 -0.89
N VAL A 64 10.61 5.26 -0.26
CA VAL A 64 9.34 5.98 -0.40
C VAL A 64 9.56 7.47 -0.13
N PHE A 65 8.96 8.32 -0.97
CA PHE A 65 8.95 9.76 -0.79
C PHE A 65 7.64 10.21 -0.13
N GLY A 66 7.71 10.91 0.99
CA GLY A 66 6.53 11.41 1.71
C GLY A 66 6.18 10.59 2.95
N GLN A 67 4.93 10.70 3.38
CA GLN A 67 4.41 10.09 4.61
C GLN A 67 3.36 9.03 4.30
N TYR A 68 3.26 8.03 5.17
CA TYR A 68 2.25 6.98 5.13
C TYR A 68 1.91 6.54 6.55
N ARG A 69 0.74 5.94 6.74
CA ARG A 69 0.35 5.32 8.01
C ARG A 69 0.64 3.83 7.94
N TYR A 70 1.25 3.29 8.99
CA TYR A 70 1.43 1.86 9.11
C TYR A 70 0.10 1.18 9.44
N ARG A 71 -0.37 0.36 8.50
CA ARG A 71 -1.58 -0.45 8.66
C ARG A 71 -1.17 -1.91 8.85
N HIS A 72 -1.67 -2.53 9.90
CA HIS A 72 -1.31 -3.89 10.30
C HIS A 72 -2.50 -4.63 10.93
N TYR A 73 -2.31 -5.90 11.27
CA TYR A 73 -3.34 -6.75 11.87
C TYR A 73 -3.93 -6.17 13.14
N GLN A 74 -5.19 -6.54 13.40
CA GLN A 74 -5.94 -6.22 14.62
C GLN A 74 -6.26 -4.73 14.81
N GLN A 75 -5.98 -3.89 13.81
CA GLN A 75 -6.48 -2.51 13.75
C GLN A 75 -7.98 -2.47 13.39
N ASP A 76 -8.62 -1.34 13.66
CA ASP A 76 -10.01 -1.05 13.28
C ASP A 76 -11.05 -2.04 13.83
N ARG A 77 -10.74 -2.71 14.95
CA ARG A 77 -11.57 -3.77 15.57
C ARG A 77 -11.85 -4.97 14.66
N MET A 78 -10.94 -5.25 13.73
CA MET A 78 -11.02 -6.39 12.82
C MET A 78 -9.98 -7.43 13.19
N ASP A 79 -10.41 -8.66 13.48
CA ASP A 79 -9.50 -9.80 13.59
C ASP A 79 -9.20 -10.37 12.19
N ASP A 80 -8.21 -9.75 11.56
CA ASP A 80 -7.70 -10.14 10.25
C ASP A 80 -6.42 -10.96 10.31
N ASN A 81 -6.08 -11.50 11.49
CA ASN A 81 -4.91 -12.33 11.65
C ASN A 81 -5.00 -13.59 10.76
N GLY A 82 -3.94 -13.82 10.00
CA GLY A 82 -3.84 -14.93 9.06
C GLY A 82 -4.52 -14.69 7.70
N TRP A 83 -5.16 -13.53 7.46
CA TRP A 83 -5.76 -13.27 6.14
C TRP A 83 -5.79 -11.82 5.63
N GLY A 84 -5.51 -10.85 6.47
CA GLY A 84 -5.61 -9.44 6.10
C GLY A 84 -4.37 -8.82 5.44
N CYS A 85 -3.27 -9.56 5.25
CA CYS A 85 -1.95 -8.95 5.03
C CYS A 85 -1.93 -8.03 3.80
N ALA A 86 -2.50 -8.48 2.69
CA ALA A 86 -2.64 -7.68 1.47
C ALA A 86 -3.62 -6.50 1.63
N TYR A 87 -4.69 -6.67 2.41
CA TYR A 87 -5.62 -5.58 2.74
C TYR A 87 -4.90 -4.47 3.51
N ARG A 88 -4.10 -4.82 4.52
CA ARG A 88 -3.33 -3.87 5.31
C ARG A 88 -2.22 -3.18 4.51
N SER A 89 -1.54 -3.91 3.63
CA SER A 89 -0.61 -3.31 2.68
C SER A 89 -1.30 -2.32 1.74
N LEU A 90 -2.49 -2.65 1.23
CA LEU A 90 -3.29 -1.73 0.41
C LEU A 90 -3.71 -0.48 1.20
N GLN A 91 -4.16 -0.63 2.43
CA GLN A 91 -4.51 0.50 3.30
C GLN A 91 -3.30 1.42 3.59
N THR A 92 -2.10 0.84 3.73
CA THR A 92 -0.84 1.60 3.84
C THR A 92 -0.60 2.42 2.57
N ILE A 93 -0.72 1.81 1.38
CA ILE A 93 -0.59 2.51 0.09
C ILE A 93 -1.62 3.64 -0.04
N ILE A 94 -2.89 3.39 0.25
CA ILE A 94 -3.95 4.41 0.18
C ILE A 94 -3.64 5.57 1.13
N SER A 95 -3.14 5.28 2.34
CA SER A 95 -2.76 6.32 3.29
C SER A 95 -1.63 7.23 2.78
N TRP A 96 -0.73 6.70 1.95
CA TRP A 96 0.28 7.51 1.28
C TRP A 96 -0.36 8.52 0.34
N PHE A 97 -1.27 8.07 -0.53
CA PHE A 97 -1.99 8.96 -1.46
C PHE A 97 -2.81 10.02 -0.72
N GLN A 98 -3.43 9.66 0.41
CA GLN A 98 -4.12 10.61 1.28
C GLN A 98 -3.16 11.67 1.84
N LEU A 99 -2.08 11.25 2.49
CA LEU A 99 -1.14 12.16 3.14
C LEU A 99 -0.35 13.01 2.16
N GLN A 100 -0.23 12.58 0.90
CA GLN A 100 0.40 13.36 -0.16
C GLN A 100 -0.59 14.30 -0.89
N GLY A 101 -1.87 14.29 -0.49
CA GLY A 101 -2.90 15.19 -1.02
C GLY A 101 -3.41 14.81 -2.41
N TYR A 102 -3.26 13.54 -2.83
CA TYR A 102 -3.82 13.03 -4.09
C TYR A 102 -5.29 12.64 -3.96
N THR A 103 -5.77 12.39 -2.74
CA THR A 103 -7.15 12.00 -2.51
C THR A 103 -7.63 12.38 -1.11
N GLU A 104 -8.93 12.67 -0.99
CA GLU A 104 -9.62 12.82 0.28
C GLU A 104 -10.44 11.57 0.66
N CYS A 105 -10.43 10.55 -0.20
CA CYS A 105 -11.15 9.31 0.03
C CYS A 105 -10.70 8.66 1.33
N ALA A 106 -11.64 8.20 2.16
CA ALA A 106 -11.31 7.49 3.39
C ALA A 106 -10.57 6.17 3.08
N THR A 107 -9.78 5.68 4.05
CA THR A 107 -9.14 4.38 3.90
C THR A 107 -10.23 3.30 3.97
N PRO A 108 -10.41 2.46 2.95
CA PRO A 108 -11.50 1.48 2.92
C PRO A 108 -11.24 0.36 3.94
N THR A 109 -12.32 -0.14 4.52
CA THR A 109 -12.35 -1.36 5.35
C THR A 109 -12.19 -2.62 4.47
N HIS A 110 -11.91 -3.77 5.08
CA HIS A 110 -11.82 -5.04 4.35
C HIS A 110 -13.10 -5.35 3.57
N ARG A 111 -14.27 -5.10 4.18
CA ARG A 111 -15.57 -5.35 3.53
C ARG A 111 -15.79 -4.44 2.32
N GLU A 112 -15.35 -3.19 2.38
CA GLU A 112 -15.44 -2.25 1.26
C GLU A 112 -14.46 -2.61 0.14
N ILE A 113 -13.24 -3.05 0.49
CA ILE A 113 -12.28 -3.59 -0.48
C ILE A 113 -12.88 -4.81 -1.20
N GLN A 114 -13.49 -5.74 -0.45
CA GLN A 114 -14.18 -6.90 -1.02
C GLN A 114 -15.34 -6.48 -1.93
N GLN A 115 -16.14 -5.49 -1.50
CA GLN A 115 -17.25 -4.97 -2.30
C GLN A 115 -16.75 -4.37 -3.61
N ILE A 116 -15.66 -3.61 -3.60
CA ILE A 116 -15.04 -3.06 -4.80
C ILE A 116 -14.65 -4.18 -5.78
N LEU A 117 -14.06 -5.27 -5.31
CA LEU A 117 -13.69 -6.41 -6.15
C LEU A 117 -14.89 -7.13 -6.75
N VAL A 118 -16.01 -7.20 -6.01
CA VAL A 118 -17.28 -7.71 -6.56
C VAL A 118 -17.87 -6.75 -7.59
N ASP A 119 -17.86 -5.45 -7.31
CA ASP A 119 -18.45 -4.42 -8.18
C ASP A 119 -17.77 -4.33 -9.55
N ILE A 120 -16.46 -4.60 -9.62
CA ILE A 120 -15.71 -4.67 -10.89
C ILE A 120 -15.80 -6.03 -11.59
N GLY A 121 -16.50 -7.01 -11.00
CA GLY A 121 -16.70 -8.35 -11.56
C GLY A 121 -15.51 -9.31 -11.37
N ASP A 122 -14.53 -8.99 -10.53
CA ASP A 122 -13.37 -9.85 -10.26
C ASP A 122 -13.71 -11.02 -9.31
N LYS A 123 -14.61 -10.79 -8.36
CA LYS A 123 -15.00 -11.77 -7.33
C LYS A 123 -16.52 -12.00 -7.32
N PRO A 124 -16.99 -13.19 -6.89
CA PRO A 124 -18.41 -13.44 -6.70
C PRO A 124 -18.96 -12.68 -5.49
N SER A 125 -20.27 -12.44 -5.43
CA SER A 125 -20.91 -11.73 -4.31
C SER A 125 -20.67 -12.36 -2.93
N SER A 126 -20.45 -13.68 -2.87
CA SER A 126 -20.08 -14.40 -1.64
C SER A 126 -18.71 -14.02 -1.06
N PHE A 127 -17.89 -13.29 -1.82
CA PHE A 127 -16.58 -12.81 -1.35
C PHE A 127 -16.69 -11.72 -0.28
N VAL A 128 -17.76 -10.92 -0.31
CA VAL A 128 -17.99 -9.83 0.65
C VAL A 128 -18.33 -10.42 2.02
N GLY A 129 -17.58 -10.00 3.05
CA GLY A 129 -17.67 -10.52 4.41
C GLY A 129 -16.89 -11.82 4.62
N SER A 130 -16.22 -12.36 3.59
CA SER A 130 -15.35 -13.52 3.74
C SER A 130 -14.03 -13.18 4.44
N LYS A 131 -13.26 -14.21 4.80
CA LYS A 131 -11.88 -14.09 5.29
C LYS A 131 -10.85 -14.51 4.23
N GLN A 132 -11.20 -14.40 2.95
CA GLN A 132 -10.32 -14.82 1.86
C GLN A 132 -9.21 -13.80 1.60
N TRP A 133 -8.03 -14.32 1.27
CA TRP A 133 -6.87 -13.52 0.84
C TRP A 133 -7.13 -12.83 -0.50
N ILE A 134 -6.40 -11.73 -0.72
CA ILE A 134 -6.26 -11.07 -2.02
C ILE A 134 -4.77 -10.99 -2.36
N GLY A 135 -4.44 -10.90 -3.65
CA GLY A 135 -3.07 -10.78 -4.14
C GLY A 135 -2.75 -9.37 -4.63
N SER A 136 -1.54 -9.23 -5.17
CA SER A 136 -1.02 -7.97 -5.73
C SER A 136 -1.87 -7.44 -6.88
N GLN A 137 -2.54 -8.34 -7.63
CA GLN A 137 -3.40 -7.96 -8.73
C GLN A 137 -4.69 -7.29 -8.24
N GLU A 138 -5.38 -7.88 -7.27
CA GLU A 138 -6.57 -7.30 -6.64
C GLU A 138 -6.25 -5.98 -5.91
N VAL A 139 -5.08 -5.86 -5.29
CA VAL A 139 -4.59 -4.59 -4.72
C VAL A 139 -4.55 -3.50 -5.80
N GLY A 140 -4.00 -3.81 -6.97
CA GLY A 140 -3.97 -2.89 -8.10
C GLY A 140 -5.37 -2.53 -8.60
N PHE A 141 -6.27 -3.51 -8.75
CA PHE A 141 -7.66 -3.29 -9.16
C PHE A 141 -8.39 -2.33 -8.22
N VAL A 142 -8.22 -2.49 -6.91
CA VAL A 142 -8.87 -1.63 -5.92
C VAL A 142 -8.28 -0.22 -5.96
N LEU A 143 -6.96 -0.06 -6.09
CA LEU A 143 -6.33 1.26 -6.26
C LEU A 143 -6.86 1.98 -7.51
N ASN A 144 -6.95 1.28 -8.63
CA ASN A 144 -7.46 1.85 -9.87
C ASN A 144 -8.94 2.23 -9.75
N ARG A 145 -9.77 1.33 -9.21
CA ARG A 145 -11.21 1.59 -9.09
C ARG A 145 -11.53 2.70 -8.09
N LEU A 146 -10.85 2.71 -6.94
CA LEU A 146 -11.14 3.65 -5.85
C LEU A 146 -10.54 5.04 -6.11
N LEU A 147 -9.30 5.08 -6.61
CA LEU A 147 -8.50 6.31 -6.71
C LEU A 147 -8.16 6.70 -8.15
N GLY A 148 -8.51 5.91 -9.17
CA GLY A 148 -8.06 6.17 -10.55
C GLY A 148 -6.55 6.02 -10.73
N VAL A 149 -5.84 5.41 -9.77
CA VAL A 149 -4.39 5.26 -9.80
C VAL A 149 -4.00 4.11 -10.72
N GLU A 150 -3.14 4.38 -11.70
CA GLU A 150 -2.48 3.35 -12.49
C GLU A 150 -1.44 2.60 -11.65
N TYR A 151 -1.18 1.35 -11.98
CA TYR A 151 -0.17 0.54 -11.32
C TYR A 151 0.54 -0.34 -12.35
N ARG A 152 1.82 -0.64 -12.07
CA ARG A 152 2.57 -1.65 -12.81
C ARG A 152 2.66 -2.93 -11.98
N THR A 153 2.49 -4.08 -12.62
CA THR A 153 2.81 -5.36 -12.01
C THR A 153 4.23 -5.78 -12.38
N MET A 154 5.05 -6.11 -11.39
CA MET A 154 6.36 -6.73 -11.60
C MET A 154 6.27 -8.19 -11.16
N PHE A 155 6.53 -9.10 -12.10
CA PHE A 155 6.49 -10.53 -11.90
C PHE A 155 7.90 -11.07 -11.63
N VAL A 156 8.01 -11.96 -10.66
CA VAL A 156 9.25 -12.61 -10.26
C VAL A 156 8.97 -14.10 -10.05
N SER A 157 9.68 -14.94 -10.79
CA SER A 157 9.39 -16.38 -10.84
C SER A 157 9.77 -17.11 -9.55
N SER A 158 10.75 -16.57 -8.81
CA SER A 158 11.27 -17.13 -7.57
C SER A 158 11.79 -16.03 -6.64
N GLY A 159 11.78 -16.22 -5.32
CA GLY A 159 12.40 -15.26 -4.39
C GLY A 159 13.89 -15.05 -4.65
N ALA A 160 14.58 -16.06 -5.19
CA ALA A 160 15.98 -16.00 -5.60
C ALA A 160 16.23 -15.03 -6.76
N GLU A 161 15.22 -14.78 -7.60
CA GLU A 161 15.31 -13.85 -8.72
C GLU A 161 15.00 -12.40 -8.34
N LEU A 162 14.49 -12.14 -7.14
CA LEU A 162 14.11 -10.78 -6.74
C LEU A 162 15.27 -9.76 -6.86
N PRO A 163 16.54 -10.09 -6.49
CA PRO A 163 17.69 -9.20 -6.70
C PRO A 163 17.90 -8.78 -8.17
N THR A 164 17.46 -9.58 -9.14
CA THR A 164 17.56 -9.22 -10.58
C THR A 164 16.65 -8.03 -10.94
N LYS A 165 15.67 -7.73 -10.10
CA LYS A 165 14.72 -6.60 -10.25
C LYS A 165 15.12 -5.35 -9.50
N SER A 166 16.24 -5.36 -8.78
CA SER A 166 16.65 -4.26 -7.90
C SER A 166 16.71 -2.89 -8.58
N ARG A 167 17.32 -2.82 -9.77
CA ARG A 167 17.39 -1.56 -10.54
C ARG A 167 16.02 -1.04 -10.96
N GLU A 168 15.12 -1.96 -11.29
CA GLU A 168 13.76 -1.62 -11.70
C GLU A 168 12.94 -1.10 -10.50
N LEU A 169 13.16 -1.65 -9.30
CA LEU A 169 12.55 -1.17 -8.06
C LEU A 169 13.16 0.18 -7.59
N MET A 170 14.47 0.37 -7.77
CA MET A 170 15.12 1.67 -7.52
C MET A 170 14.51 2.77 -8.41
N ALA A 171 14.34 2.50 -9.71
CA ALA A 171 13.73 3.43 -10.64
C ALA A 171 12.28 3.79 -10.25
N HIS A 172 11.53 2.83 -9.71
CA HIS A 172 10.19 3.09 -9.16
C HIS A 172 10.22 4.07 -7.99
N PHE A 173 11.09 3.84 -7.00
CA PHE A 173 11.18 4.75 -5.85
C PHE A 173 11.72 6.13 -6.23
N GLU A 174 12.61 6.22 -7.21
CA GLU A 174 13.13 7.49 -7.72
C GLU A 174 12.06 8.29 -8.48
N LYS A 175 11.30 7.63 -9.37
CA LYS A 175 10.29 8.31 -10.19
C LYS A 175 8.99 8.55 -9.43
N HIS A 176 8.44 7.50 -8.82
CA HIS A 176 7.12 7.52 -8.18
C HIS A 176 7.20 7.65 -6.66
N GLY A 177 8.16 6.97 -6.02
CA GLY A 177 8.33 7.07 -4.56
C GLY A 177 7.13 6.55 -3.75
N THR A 178 6.26 5.73 -4.34
CA THR A 178 5.09 5.14 -3.68
C THR A 178 5.46 3.83 -2.98
N PRO A 179 4.79 3.46 -1.87
CA PRO A 179 4.97 2.13 -1.26
C PRO A 179 4.56 1.02 -2.23
N VAL A 180 5.26 -0.10 -2.19
CA VAL A 180 5.07 -1.24 -3.10
C VAL A 180 4.53 -2.42 -2.30
N MET A 181 3.39 -2.98 -2.69
CA MET A 181 2.92 -4.24 -2.12
C MET A 181 3.61 -5.39 -2.85
N ILE A 182 4.14 -6.35 -2.10
CA ILE A 182 4.67 -7.61 -2.63
C ILE A 182 3.86 -8.78 -2.05
N GLY A 183 3.39 -9.67 -2.92
CA GLY A 183 2.67 -10.87 -2.55
C GLY A 183 3.34 -12.10 -3.15
N GLY A 184 3.53 -13.15 -2.35
CA GLY A 184 4.07 -14.43 -2.77
C GLY A 184 3.68 -15.54 -1.79
N GLY A 185 3.25 -16.67 -2.32
CA GLY A 185 2.57 -17.70 -1.52
C GLY A 185 1.30 -17.17 -0.85
N MET A 186 1.20 -17.35 0.47
CA MET A 186 0.06 -16.90 1.29
C MET A 186 0.37 -15.63 2.11
N LEU A 187 1.48 -14.94 1.83
CA LEU A 187 1.95 -13.78 2.58
C LEU A 187 2.06 -12.54 1.69
N ALA A 188 1.84 -11.38 2.30
CA ALA A 188 2.06 -10.09 1.67
C ALA A 188 2.82 -9.15 2.61
N HIS A 189 3.66 -8.31 2.04
CA HIS A 189 4.41 -7.28 2.74
C HIS A 189 4.35 -5.96 1.98
N THR A 190 4.74 -4.86 2.63
CA THR A 190 4.93 -3.57 1.97
C THR A 190 6.42 -3.25 1.92
N ILE A 191 6.98 -3.11 0.71
CA ILE A 191 8.33 -2.60 0.51
C ILE A 191 8.25 -1.08 0.44
N ILE A 192 8.97 -0.42 1.34
CA ILE A 192 9.05 1.04 1.47
C ILE A 192 10.44 1.59 1.11
N GLY A 193 11.31 0.73 0.59
CA GLY A 193 12.62 1.10 0.11
C GLY A 193 13.48 -0.05 -0.36
N ILE A 194 14.53 0.28 -1.08
CA ILE A 194 15.56 -0.65 -1.57
C ILE A 194 16.95 -0.06 -1.36
N ALA A 195 17.89 -0.92 -1.01
CA ALA A 195 19.31 -0.64 -0.96
C ALA A 195 20.02 -1.66 -1.87
N PHE A 196 20.84 -1.18 -2.80
CA PHE A 196 21.50 -2.00 -3.80
C PHE A 196 22.99 -1.64 -3.90
N ASP A 197 23.85 -2.64 -3.78
CA ASP A 197 25.28 -2.47 -4.03
C ASP A 197 25.59 -2.85 -5.49
N SER A 198 25.97 -1.86 -6.30
CA SER A 198 26.27 -2.06 -7.72
C SER A 198 27.55 -2.83 -7.99
N LYS A 199 28.44 -2.97 -7.01
CA LYS A 199 29.70 -3.72 -7.11
C LYS A 199 29.49 -5.19 -6.80
N THR A 200 28.71 -5.51 -5.76
CA THR A 200 28.49 -6.90 -5.31
C THR A 200 27.21 -7.51 -5.88
N GLY A 201 26.24 -6.69 -6.30
CA GLY A 201 24.91 -7.13 -6.69
C GLY A 201 23.97 -7.39 -5.51
N GLU A 202 24.43 -7.17 -4.27
CA GLU A 202 23.62 -7.40 -3.08
C GLU A 202 22.45 -6.43 -3.00
N SER A 203 21.31 -6.96 -2.57
CA SER A 203 20.05 -6.23 -2.51
C SER A 203 19.38 -6.42 -1.15
N HIS A 204 18.95 -5.32 -0.56
CA HIS A 204 18.21 -5.28 0.68
C HIS A 204 16.92 -4.47 0.51
N TYR A 205 15.87 -4.90 1.20
CA TYR A 205 14.53 -4.36 1.09
C TYR A 205 14.12 -3.80 2.43
N LEU A 206 13.71 -2.55 2.48
CA LEU A 206 13.11 -1.97 3.68
C LEU A 206 11.64 -2.42 3.71
N VAL A 207 11.34 -3.35 4.59
CA VAL A 207 10.04 -4.00 4.68
C VAL A 207 9.25 -3.44 5.85
N LEU A 208 7.99 -3.09 5.60
CA LEU A 208 6.96 -2.83 6.58
C LEU A 208 5.99 -4.01 6.59
N ASP A 209 5.96 -4.73 7.69
CA ASP A 209 5.32 -6.03 7.82
C ASP A 209 3.88 -5.87 8.35
N PRO A 210 2.83 -6.16 7.56
CA PRO A 210 1.45 -5.98 7.99
C PRO A 210 0.99 -7.00 9.05
N HIS A 211 1.78 -8.03 9.36
CA HIS A 211 1.39 -9.10 10.28
C HIS A 211 1.55 -8.73 11.76
N TYR A 212 2.08 -7.55 12.07
CA TYR A 212 2.18 -7.08 13.45
C TYR A 212 0.79 -7.00 14.11
N THR A 213 0.66 -7.56 15.31
CA THR A 213 -0.59 -7.62 16.09
C THR A 213 -0.52 -6.83 17.40
N GLY A 214 0.62 -6.19 17.69
CA GLY A 214 0.79 -5.45 18.93
C GLY A 214 0.17 -4.05 18.88
N GLY A 215 0.37 -3.29 19.96
CA GLY A 215 -0.05 -1.89 20.04
C GLY A 215 0.88 -0.94 19.27
N GLU A 216 0.52 0.33 19.22
CA GLU A 216 1.19 1.37 18.41
C GLU A 216 2.50 1.86 19.06
N ASP A 217 3.46 0.94 19.26
CA ASP A 217 4.76 1.18 19.88
C ASP A 217 5.89 1.14 18.84
N LEU A 218 6.41 2.31 18.49
CA LEU A 218 7.44 2.47 17.46
C LEU A 218 8.72 1.68 17.77
N SER A 219 9.12 1.67 19.05
CA SER A 219 10.31 0.93 19.51
C SER A 219 10.18 -0.56 19.23
N THR A 220 9.03 -1.16 19.55
CA THR A 220 8.74 -2.57 19.28
C THR A 220 8.71 -2.84 17.78
N VAL A 221 8.05 -1.99 16.99
CA VAL A 221 7.96 -2.14 15.54
C VAL A 221 9.34 -2.16 14.90
N GLN A 222 10.24 -1.28 15.32
CA GLN A 222 11.60 -1.19 14.77
C GLN A 222 12.52 -2.30 15.32
N ASN A 223 12.61 -2.44 16.64
CA ASN A 223 13.57 -3.33 17.29
C ASN A 223 13.26 -4.81 17.10
N LYS A 224 11.98 -5.18 16.90
CA LYS A 224 11.59 -6.55 16.56
C LYS A 224 11.54 -6.79 15.05
N GLY A 225 11.89 -5.79 14.24
CA GLY A 225 12.03 -5.94 12.79
C GLY A 225 10.72 -6.03 12.00
N TRP A 226 9.61 -5.51 12.54
CA TRP A 226 8.35 -5.33 11.81
C TRP A 226 8.43 -4.18 10.80
N CYS A 227 9.31 -3.21 11.06
CA CYS A 227 9.80 -2.27 10.06
C CYS A 227 11.33 -2.31 10.05
N GLY A 228 11.95 -2.78 8.95
CA GLY A 228 13.41 -2.84 8.89
C GLY A 228 13.97 -3.43 7.60
N TRP A 229 15.29 -3.27 7.42
CA TRP A 229 16.03 -3.80 6.28
C TRP A 229 16.13 -5.33 6.34
N LYS A 230 15.80 -5.98 5.22
CA LYS A 230 15.83 -7.43 5.03
C LYS A 230 16.70 -7.77 3.82
N GLY A 231 17.60 -8.73 3.95
CA GLY A 231 18.38 -9.24 2.81
C GLY A 231 17.53 -10.12 1.88
N ALA A 232 18.11 -10.54 0.75
CA ALA A 232 17.43 -11.38 -0.25
C ALA A 232 16.86 -12.70 0.32
N ASN A 233 17.53 -13.28 1.33
CA ASN A 233 17.10 -14.53 1.99
C ASN A 233 15.82 -14.38 2.84
N PHE A 234 15.29 -13.17 3.00
CA PHE A 234 13.99 -12.97 3.64
C PHE A 234 12.83 -13.52 2.81
N TRP A 235 12.99 -13.49 1.48
CA TRP A 235 12.00 -14.04 0.56
C TRP A 235 12.17 -15.56 0.46
N ASP A 236 11.07 -16.29 0.34
CA ASP A 236 11.13 -17.72 0.08
C ASP A 236 11.70 -17.95 -1.33
N GLN A 237 12.83 -18.65 -1.40
CA GLN A 237 13.63 -18.75 -2.62
C GLN A 237 12.93 -19.56 -3.72
N ASN A 238 11.88 -20.32 -3.39
CA ASN A 238 11.18 -21.22 -4.31
C ASN A 238 9.77 -20.72 -4.69
N SER A 239 9.30 -19.67 -4.05
CA SER A 239 7.97 -19.09 -4.29
C SER A 239 8.05 -17.98 -5.33
N PHE A 240 7.04 -17.90 -6.19
CA PHE A 240 6.86 -16.75 -7.07
C PHE A 240 6.38 -15.53 -6.28
N TYR A 241 6.71 -14.34 -6.78
CA TYR A 241 6.28 -13.06 -6.21
C TYR A 241 5.74 -12.13 -7.29
N ASN A 242 4.64 -11.45 -6.95
CA ASN A 242 4.09 -10.36 -7.74
C ASN A 242 4.15 -9.08 -6.92
N LEU A 243 4.66 -8.01 -7.50
CA LEU A 243 4.72 -6.70 -6.87
C LEU A 243 3.74 -5.76 -7.57
N CYS A 244 2.90 -5.08 -6.80
CA CYS A 244 2.06 -3.97 -7.28
C CYS A 244 2.79 -2.65 -7.02
N LEU A 245 3.10 -1.92 -8.09
CA LEU A 245 3.86 -0.67 -8.08
C LEU A 245 2.92 0.50 -8.47
N PRO A 246 2.27 1.18 -7.50
CA PRO A 246 1.33 2.27 -7.78
C PRO A 246 2.05 3.47 -8.42
N GLN A 247 1.52 4.01 -9.50
CA GLN A 247 2.13 5.14 -10.21
C GLN A 247 1.53 6.45 -9.67
N ARG A 248 2.35 7.31 -9.07
CA ARG A 248 1.91 8.70 -8.83
C ARG A 248 1.83 9.43 -10.18
N HIS A 249 0.81 10.25 -10.37
CA HIS A 249 0.82 11.25 -11.44
C HIS A 249 1.92 12.27 -11.13
N VAL A 250 2.87 12.38 -12.05
CA VAL A 250 3.90 13.41 -12.04
C VAL A 250 3.45 14.43 -13.07
N ASP A 251 2.96 15.58 -12.61
CA ASP A 251 2.72 16.70 -13.51
C ASP A 251 4.07 17.08 -14.13
N VAL A 252 4.14 17.08 -15.46
CA VAL A 252 5.31 17.49 -16.26
C VAL A 252 5.31 19.01 -16.39
#